data_AF-A0A2V7PP52-F1
#
_entry.id   AF-A0A2V7PP52-F1
#
_cell.length_a   1.000
_cell.length_b   1.000
_cell.length_c   1.000
_cell.angle_alpha   90.00
_cell.angle_beta   90.00
_cell.angle_gamma   90.00
#
_symmetry.space_group_name_H-M   'P 1'
#
loop_
_entity.id
_entity.type
_entity.pdbx_description
1 polymer ?
#
loop_
_entity_poly.entity_id
_entity_poly.type
_entity_poly.pdbx_seq_one_letter_code
_entity_poly.pdbx_strand_id
1 'polypeptide(L)' 'MLNVGLTGNIAAGKSTVVELFKKWGATVIDADALAREAQAPGSAVLAAIAKRFGADVLAPDG' A
#
# COMPACT_ATOMS: atom_id res chain seq x y z
N MET A 1 19.39 6.89 10.67
CA MET A 1 18.46 5.74 10.70
C MET A 1 18.71 4.91 9.45
N LEU A 2 18.80 3.59 9.54
CA LEU A 2 19.04 2.73 8.36
C LEU A 2 17.70 2.45 7.68
N ASN A 3 17.62 2.67 6.36
CA ASN A 3 16.44 2.36 5.56
C ASN A 3 16.77 1.20 4.62
N VAL A 4 15.92 0.18 4.59
CA VAL A 4 16.10 -1.02 3.76
C VAL A 4 14.86 -1.22 2.90
N GLY A 5 15.04 -1.28 1.58
CA GLY A 5 13.96 -1.62 0.65
C GLY A 5 13.80 -3.13 0.53
N LEU A 6 12.65 -3.67 0.95
CA LEU A 6 12.30 -5.06 0.74
C LEU A 6 11.41 -5.22 -0.49
N THR A 7 11.92 -5.93 -1.50
CA THR A 7 11.21 -6.23 -2.74
C THR A 7 11.39 -7.71 -3.11
N GLY A 8 10.76 -8.14 -4.21
CA GLY A 8 10.73 -9.52 -4.67
C GLY A 8 9.47 -9.81 -5.47
N ASN A 9 9.50 -10.91 -6.24
CA ASN A 9 8.38 -11.32 -7.08
C ASN A 9 7.15 -11.75 -6.25
N ILE A 10 6.03 -11.98 -6.94
CA ILE A 10 4.85 -12.60 -6.31
C ILE A 10 5.22 -13.96 -5.71
N ALA A 11 4.65 -14.28 -4.55
CA ALA A 11 4.94 -15.50 -3.78
C ALA A 11 6.41 -15.70 -3.33
N ALA A 12 7.30 -14.71 -3.46
CA ALA A 12 8.70 -14.80 -3.02
C ALA A 12 8.91 -14.78 -1.48
N GLY A 13 7.85 -14.81 -0.68
CA GLY A 13 7.96 -14.82 0.78
C GLY A 13 8.26 -13.47 1.43
N LYS A 14 8.05 -12.34 0.72
CA LYS A 14 8.28 -10.98 1.27
C LYS A 14 7.58 -10.76 2.61
N SER A 15 6.30 -11.15 2.71
CA SER A 15 5.52 -11.00 3.95
C SER A 15 6.15 -11.78 5.11
N THR A 16 6.74 -12.95 4.85
CA THR A 16 7.48 -13.71 5.87
C THR A 16 8.71 -12.94 6.36
N VAL A 17 9.47 -12.32 5.45
CA VAL A 17 10.63 -11.49 5.81
C VAL A 17 10.22 -10.24 6.59
N VAL A 18 9.12 -9.58 6.19
CA VAL A 18 8.54 -8.45 6.93
C VAL A 18 8.23 -8.85 8.38
N GLU A 19 7.60 -9.99 8.61
CA GLU A 19 7.27 -10.46 9.97
C GLU A 19 8.52 -10.77 10.80
N LEU A 20 9.59 -11.26 10.19
CA LEU A 20 10.88 -11.43 10.88
C LEU A 20 11.48 -10.09 11.28
N PHE A 21 11.49 -9.10 10.38
CA PHE A 21 11.98 -7.75 10.69
C PHE A 21 11.18 -7.10 11.82
N LYS A 22 9.85 -7.22 11.83
CA LYS A 22 9.01 -6.75 12.95
C LYS A 22 9.42 -7.39 14.28
N LYS A 23 9.61 -8.72 14.30
CA LYS A 23 10.06 -9.45 15.50
C LYS A 23 11.43 -8.99 16.00
N TRP A 24 12.29 -8.50 15.11
CA TRP A 24 13.59 -7.93 15.46
C TRP A 24 13.54 -6.43 15.80
N GLY A 25 12.35 -5.84 15.87
CA GLY A 25 12.15 -4.44 16.28
C GLY A 25 12.22 -3.43 15.14
N ALA A 26 12.19 -3.87 13.88
CA ALA A 26 12.13 -2.94 12.76
C ALA A 26 10.74 -2.29 12.65
N THR A 27 10.72 -0.98 12.42
CA THR A 27 9.52 -0.28 11.94
C THR A 27 9.31 -0.64 10.47
N VAL A 28 8.12 -1.12 10.13
CA VAL A 28 7.76 -1.48 8.77
C VAL A 28 6.92 -0.38 8.15
N ILE A 29 7.33 0.06 6.97
CA ILE A 29 6.55 0.95 6.11
C ILE A 29 6.05 0.10 4.93
N ASP A 30 4.75 -0.18 4.91
CA ASP A 30 4.11 -0.99 3.87
C ASP A 30 3.50 -0.06 2.81
N ALA A 31 4.07 -0.05 1.61
CA ALA A 31 3.63 0.80 0.52
C ALA A 31 2.22 0.42 0.02
N ASP A 32 1.85 -0.86 0.03
CA ASP A 32 0.53 -1.32 -0.44
C ASP A 32 -0.56 -0.94 0.58
N ALA A 33 -0.24 -0.98 1.88
CA ALA A 33 -1.14 -0.47 2.91
C ALA A 33 -1.34 1.04 2.78
N LEU A 34 -0.27 1.80 2.64
CA LEU A 34 -0.32 3.26 2.48
C LEU A 34 -1.05 3.69 1.20
N ALA A 35 -0.86 2.96 0.10
CA ALA A 35 -1.57 3.23 -1.14
C ALA A 35 -3.09 3.06 -0.99
N ARG A 36 -3.53 2.01 -0.26
CA ARG A 36 -4.95 1.77 0.05
C ARG A 36 -5.51 2.86 0.95
N GLU A 37 -4.78 3.25 2.00
CA GLU A 37 -5.19 4.33 2.89
C GLU A 37 -5.32 5.66 2.15
N ALA A 38 -4.34 5.99 1.30
CA ALA A 38 -4.36 7.21 0.51
C ALA A 38 -5.56 7.27 -0.46
N GLN A 39 -6.05 6.11 -0.92
CA GLN A 39 -7.17 5.96 -1.85
C GLN A 39 -8.50 5.68 -1.15
N ALA A 40 -8.59 5.80 0.18
CA ALA A 40 -9.83 5.55 0.90
C ALA A 40 -10.99 6.44 0.39
N PRO A 41 -12.26 6.01 0.55
CA PRO A 41 -13.42 6.80 0.18
C PRO A 41 -13.37 8.23 0.72
N GLY A 42 -13.68 9.21 -0.14
CA GLY A 42 -13.62 10.63 0.21
C GLY A 42 -12.22 11.26 0.18
N SER A 43 -11.16 10.49 -0.09
CA SER A 43 -9.81 11.04 -0.25
C SER A 43 -9.65 11.88 -1.52
N ALA A 44 -8.73 12.85 -1.46
CA ALA A 44 -8.36 13.65 -2.63
C ALA A 44 -7.71 12.79 -3.73
N VAL A 45 -7.03 11.69 -3.35
CA VAL A 45 -6.40 10.77 -4.30
C VAL A 45 -7.47 10.00 -5.08
N LEU A 46 -8.48 9.45 -4.41
CA LEU A 46 -9.58 8.74 -5.07
C LEU A 46 -10.34 9.66 -6.02
N ALA A 47 -10.62 10.90 -5.59
CA ALA A 47 -11.23 11.92 -6.44
C ALA A 47 -10.37 12.25 -7.68
N ALA A 48 -9.04 12.31 -7.53
CA ALA A 48 -8.13 12.54 -8.66
C ALA A 48 -8.09 11.35 -9.63
N ILE A 49 -8.13 10.12 -9.12
CA ILE A 49 -8.23 8.89 -9.93
C ILE A 49 -9.52 8.92 -10.75
N ALA A 50 -10.67 9.15 -10.12
CA ALA A 50 -11.97 9.22 -10.80
C ALA A 50 -12.02 10.34 -11.85
N LYS A 51 -11.46 11.52 -11.54
CA LYS A 51 -11.34 12.63 -12.50
C LYS A 51 -10.51 12.26 -13.73
N ARG A 52 -9.47 11.44 -13.55
CA ARG A 52 -8.54 11.07 -14.63
C ARG A 52 -9.06 9.94 -15.50
N PHE A 53 -9.70 8.93 -14.89
CA PHE A 53 -10.03 7.66 -15.52
C PHE A 53 -11.54 7.43 -15.72
N GLY A 54 -12.39 8.31 -15.16
CA GLY A 54 -13.85 8.16 -15.17
C GLY A 54 -14.37 7.63 -13.82
N ALA A 55 -15.65 7.87 -13.52
CA ALA A 55 -16.26 7.42 -12.28
C ALA A 55 -16.48 5.89 -12.26
N ASP A 56 -16.52 5.27 -13.43
CA ASP A 56 -16.78 3.83 -13.64
C ASP A 56 -15.70 2.91 -13.04
N VAL A 57 -14.54 3.48 -12.67
CA VAL A 57 -13.46 2.75 -11.98
C VAL A 57 -13.69 2.60 -10.48
N LEU A 58 -14.64 3.35 -9.91
CA LEU A 58 -14.99 3.30 -8.51
C LEU A 58 -16.05 2.23 -8.25
N ALA A 59 -15.91 1.52 -7.13
CA ALA A 59 -16.96 0.65 -6.64
C ALA A 59 -18.10 1.49 -6.01
N PRO A 60 -19.31 0.92 -5.82
CA PRO A 60 -20.43 1.67 -5.24
C PRO A 60 -20.17 2.27 -3.84
N ASP A 61 -19.22 1.70 -3.10
CA ASP A 61 -18.77 2.13 -1.78
C ASP A 61 -17.60 3.14 -1.80
N GLY A 62 -17.13 3.52 -2.99
CA GLY A 62 -16.02 4.45 -3.20
C GLY A 62 -14.73 3.74 -3.56
#